data_AF-A0A1F6STD0-F1
#
_entry.id   AF-A0A1F6STD0-F1
#
_cell.length_a   1.000
_cell.length_b   1.000
_cell.length_c   1.000
_cell.angle_alpha   90.00
_cell.angle_beta   90.00
_cell.angle_gamma   90.00
#
_symmetry.space_group_name_H-M   'P 1'
#
loop_
_entity.id
_entity.type
_entity.pdbx_description
1 polymer ?
#
loop_
_entity_poly.entity_id
_entity_poly.type
_entity_poly.pdbx_seq_one_letter_code
_entity_poly.pdbx_strand_id
1 'polypeptide(L)' 'MNRTNEQKNKIPEEQERSLLLSEIDKDIVSVEEEGFGRVVIEIKSGRIVSWWKVTSRTRRGFFKKMKDIDY' A
#
# COMPACT_ATOMS: atom_id res chain seq x y z
N MET A 1 -32.86 26.24 13.46
CA MET A 1 -31.38 26.31 13.40
C MET A 1 -30.80 24.91 13.65
N ASN A 2 -30.04 24.44 12.66
CA ASN A 2 -29.04 23.35 12.61
C ASN A 2 -29.27 22.06 13.43
N ARG A 3 -29.98 21.11 12.80
CA ARG A 3 -29.67 19.68 12.95
C ARG A 3 -29.13 19.18 11.62
N THR A 4 -27.86 19.45 11.36
CA THR A 4 -27.10 18.73 10.35
C THR A 4 -26.90 17.32 10.90
N ASN A 5 -27.90 16.45 10.67
CA ASN A 5 -27.71 15.02 10.81
C ASN A 5 -26.57 14.66 9.86
N GLU A 6 -25.39 14.42 10.41
CA GLU A 6 -24.34 13.66 9.74
C GLU A 6 -24.95 12.30 9.39
N GLN A 7 -25.55 12.22 8.21
CA GLN A 7 -25.72 10.97 7.50
C GLN A 7 -24.29 10.47 7.24
N LYS A 8 -23.73 9.77 8.23
CA LYS A 8 -22.64 8.83 7.99
C LYS A 8 -23.21 7.81 7.03
N ASN A 9 -23.03 8.08 5.74
CA ASN A 9 -23.18 7.10 4.67
C ASN A 9 -22.31 5.92 5.09
N LYS A 10 -22.95 4.92 5.70
CA LYS A 10 -22.32 3.65 6.03
C LYS A 10 -22.03 3.02 4.69
N ILE A 11 -20.79 3.17 4.24
CA ILE A 11 -20.28 2.39 3.13
C ILE A 11 -20.49 0.93 3.56
N PRO A 12 -21.20 0.12 2.76
CA PRO A 12 -21.37 -1.30 3.05
C PRO A 12 -20.01 -1.95 3.32
N GLU A 13 -19.92 -2.84 4.31
CA GLU A 13 -18.66 -3.50 4.69
C GLU A 13 -17.96 -4.18 3.48
N GLU A 14 -18.72 -4.63 2.49
CA GLU A 14 -18.20 -5.17 1.23
C GLU A 14 -17.52 -4.12 0.33
N GLN A 15 -18.05 -2.89 0.30
CA GLN A 15 -17.45 -1.79 -0.43
C GLN A 15 -16.17 -1.31 0.27
N GLU A 16 -16.17 -1.23 1.60
CA GLU A 16 -14.95 -0.92 2.36
C GLU A 16 -13.85 -1.97 2.13
N ARG A 17 -14.23 -3.25 2.10
CA ARG A 17 -13.30 -4.35 1.78
C ARG A 17 -12.76 -4.25 0.37
N SER A 18 -13.60 -3.91 -0.60
CA SER A 18 -13.19 -3.75 -2.01
C SER A 18 -12.22 -2.58 -2.18
N LEU A 19 -12.47 -1.47 -1.50
CA LEU A 19 -11.56 -0.31 -1.48
C LEU A 19 -10.21 -0.66 -0.83
N LEU A 20 -10.23 -1.36 0.31
CA LEU A 20 -9.02 -1.80 1.00
C LEU A 20 -8.16 -2.72 0.12
N LEU A 21 -8.79 -3.69 -0.57
CA LEU A 21 -8.07 -4.58 -1.48
C LEU A 21 -7.50 -3.82 -2.68
N SER A 22 -8.21 -2.81 -3.19
CA SER A 22 -7.71 -1.96 -4.29
C SER A 22 -6.50 -1.13 -3.87
N GLU A 23 -6.43 -0.64 -2.63
CA GLU A 23 -5.24 0.08 -2.14
C GLU A 23 -4.04 -0.86 -1.99
N ILE A 24 -4.26 -2.09 -1.50
CA ILE A 24 -3.21 -3.11 -1.43
C ILE A 24 -2.71 -3.48 -2.83
N ASP A 25 -3.60 -3.60 -3.80
CA ASP A 25 -3.26 -3.90 -5.20
C ASP A 25 -2.35 -2.80 -5.80
N LYS A 26 -2.65 -1.52 -5.56
CA LYS A 26 -1.78 -0.41 -5.97
C LYS A 26 -0.38 -0.50 -5.37
N ASP A 27 -0.27 -0.87 -4.09
CA ASP A 27 1.03 -1.05 -3.44
C ASP A 27 1.80 -2.23 -4.05
N ILE A 28 1.10 -3.32 -4.44
CA ILE A 28 1.70 -4.47 -5.13
C ILE A 28 2.22 -4.04 -6.51
N VAL A 29 1.39 -3.40 -7.33
CA VAL A 29 1.80 -2.88 -8.65
C VAL A 29 3.00 -1.94 -8.52
N SER A 30 2.99 -1.05 -7.52
CA SER A 30 4.12 -0.16 -7.26
C SER A 30 5.42 -0.93 -6.93
N VAL A 31 5.35 -2.03 -6.17
CA VAL A 31 6.51 -2.89 -5.89
C VAL A 31 6.99 -3.62 -7.15
N GLU A 32 6.06 -4.09 -7.98
CA GLU A 32 6.37 -4.76 -9.25
C GLU A 32 7.07 -3.80 -10.22
N GLU A 33 6.57 -2.57 -10.39
CA GLU A 33 7.21 -1.52 -11.19
C GLU A 33 8.59 -1.11 -10.66
N GLU A 34 8.76 -1.09 -9.34
CA GLU A 34 10.06 -0.83 -8.73
C GLU A 34 11.06 -1.98 -8.98
N GLY A 35 10.58 -3.21 -9.21
CA GLY A 35 11.38 -4.41 -9.47
C GLY A 35 12.06 -5.00 -8.23
N PHE A 36 11.83 -4.43 -7.05
CA PHE A 36 12.31 -4.92 -5.76
C PHE A 36 11.45 -4.37 -4.63
N GLY A 37 11.27 -5.17 -3.57
CA GLY A 37 10.44 -4.81 -2.42
C GLY A 37 9.45 -5.91 -2.07
N ARG A 38 8.57 -5.63 -1.11
CA ARG A 38 7.44 -6.51 -0.76
C ARG A 38 6.32 -5.71 -0.09
N VAL A 39 5.09 -6.18 -0.23
CA VAL A 39 3.95 -5.71 0.58
C VAL A 39 3.73 -6.74 1.68
N VAL A 40 3.62 -6.28 2.93
CA VAL A 40 3.30 -7.13 4.08
C VAL A 40 1.86 -6.87 4.50
N ILE A 41 1.08 -7.94 4.65
CA ILE A 41 -0.32 -7.89 5.04
C ILE A 41 -0.46 -8.64 6.36
N GLU A 42 -1.02 -7.98 7.38
CA GLU A 42 -1.33 -8.59 8.66
C GLU A 42 -2.79 -9.03 8.69
N ILE A 43 -3.02 -10.32 8.94
CA ILE A 43 -4.33 -10.94 9.00
C ILE A 43 -4.57 -11.47 10.41
N LYS A 44 -5.69 -11.07 11.03
CA LYS A 44 -6.16 -11.59 12.33
C LYS A 44 -7.62 -12.02 12.21
N SER A 45 -7.94 -13.21 12.70
CA SER A 45 -9.30 -13.76 12.67
C SER A 45 -9.95 -13.73 11.26
N GLY A 46 -9.16 -13.98 10.22
CA GLY A 46 -9.62 -13.96 8.83
C GLY A 46 -9.86 -12.56 8.25
N ARG A 47 -9.49 -11.49 8.95
CA ARG A 47 -9.62 -10.09 8.51
C ARG A 47 -8.25 -9.44 8.37
N ILE A 48 -8.09 -8.61 7.34
CA ILE A 48 -6.91 -7.76 7.20
C ILE A 48 -7.02 -6.65 8.25
N VAL A 49 -6.01 -6.53 9.11
CA VAL A 49 -5.98 -5.51 10.17
C VAL A 49 -5.03 -4.36 9.83
N SER A 50 -4.01 -4.63 9.02
CA SER A 50 -3.07 -3.62 8.52
C SER A 50 -2.26 -4.15 7.35
N TRP A 51 -1.68 -3.26 6.55
CA TRP A 51 -0.69 -3.59 5.54
C TRP A 51 0.34 -2.46 5.44
N TRP A 52 1.52 -2.76 4.91
CA TRP A 52 2.53 -1.75 4.58
C TRP A 52 3.47 -2.22 3.47
N LYS A 53 3.92 -1.26 2.67
CA LYS A 53 4.96 -1.46 1.65
C LYS A 53 6.35 -1.41 2.28
N VAL A 54 7.17 -2.42 2.01
CA VAL A 54 8.60 -2.47 2.36
C VAL A 54 9.40 -2.34 1.07
N THR A 55 9.87 -1.13 0.78
CA THR A 55 10.80 -0.89 -0.33
C THR A 55 12.23 -1.13 0.15
N SER A 56 13.04 -1.84 -0.63
CA SER A 56 14.45 -2.01 -0.27
C SER A 56 15.20 -0.70 -0.50
N ARG A 57 15.81 -0.15 0.56
CA ARG A 57 16.65 1.06 0.47
C ARG A 57 17.88 0.89 -0.43
N THR A 58 18.16 -0.32 -0.92
CA THR A 58 19.31 -0.61 -1.78
C THR A 58 19.25 0.02 -3.17
N ARG A 59 18.08 0.45 -3.71
CA ARG A 59 18.04 1.11 -5.04
C ARG A 59 18.91 2.37 -5.11
N ARG A 60 18.87 3.23 -4.07
CA ARG A 60 19.75 4.41 -4.03
C ARG A 60 21.23 4.04 -3.95
N GLY A 61 21.58 2.99 -3.19
CA GLY A 61 22.97 2.55 -3.06
C GLY A 61 23.51 1.84 -4.30
N PHE A 62 22.66 1.06 -4.98
CA PHE A 62 23.03 0.27 -6.15
C PHE A 62 23.23 1.15 -7.39
N PHE A 63 22.31 2.09 -7.65
CA PHE A 63 22.49 3.07 -8.74
C PHE A 63 23.58 4.11 -8.44
N LYS A 64 23.79 4.48 -7.17
CA LYS A 64 24.92 5.34 -6.79
C LYS A 64 26.26 4.62 -7.05
N LYS A 65 26.36 3.33 -6.71
CA LYS A 65 27.55 2.53 -7.04
C LYS A 65 27.74 2.33 -8.55
N MET A 66 26.68 2.16 -9.33
CA MET A 66 26.81 2.05 -10.80
C MET A 66 27.24 3.37 -11.47
N LYS A 67 26.86 4.54 -10.92
CA LYS A 67 27.33 5.84 -11.44
C LYS A 67 28.80 6.14 -11.14
N ASP A 68 29.40 5.49 -10.14
CA ASP A 68 30.84 5.60 -9.85
C ASP A 68 31.69 4.61 -10.67
N ILE A 69 31.08 3.81 -11.54
CA ILE A 69 31.77 2.95 -12.52
C ILE A 69 31.62 3.65 -13.89
N ASP A 70 32.24 4.82 -14.02
CA ASP A 70 32.54 5.38 -15.34
C ASP A 70 33.78 4.66 -15.89
N TYR A 71 33.67 4.19 -17.12
CA TYR A 71 34.71 3.48 -17.89
C TYR A 71 35.65 4.47 -18.58
#